data_AF-A0A2G9QF23-F1
#
_entry.id   AF-A0A2G9QF23-F1
#
_cell.length_a   1.000
_cell.length_b   1.000
_cell.length_c   1.000
_cell.angle_alpha   90.00
_cell.angle_beta   90.00
_cell.angle_gamma   90.00
#
_symmetry.space_group_name_H-M   'P 1'
#
loop_
_entity.id
_entity.type
_entity.pdbx_description
1 polymer ?
#
loop_
_entity_poly.entity_id
_entity_poly.type
_entity_poly.pdbx_seq_one_letter_code
_entity_poly.pdbx_strand_id
1 'polypeptide(L)'
;MYDDAMDDLPFESQPDLIGDKLVGGLLSHSLDYCFVLEDEDGICGYAVGTVDVTPYLNKCKHSWIPFMQEKYSKPTADKELSAAEVP
;
A
#
# COMPACT_ATOMS: atom_id res chain seq x y z
N MET A 1 -14.40 29.04 6.65
CA MET A 1 -14.75 27.74 7.22
C MET A 1 -14.44 26.72 6.15
N TYR A 2 -13.35 25.97 6.31
CA TYR A 2 -13.04 24.86 5.42
C TYR A 2 -14.04 23.75 5.76
N ASP A 3 -14.75 23.31 4.73
CA ASP A 3 -15.84 22.36 4.82
C ASP A 3 -15.35 21.04 5.43
N ASP A 4 -16.19 20.48 6.27
CA ASP A 4 -16.01 19.34 7.18
C ASP A 4 -15.97 18.00 6.43
N ALA A 5 -15.36 18.00 5.23
CA ALA A 5 -15.36 16.89 4.28
C ALA A 5 -14.16 15.94 4.44
N MET A 6 -13.54 15.91 5.61
CA MET A 6 -12.40 15.03 5.90
C MET A 6 -12.78 13.81 6.74
N ASP A 7 -14.01 13.72 7.25
CA ASP A 7 -14.44 12.72 8.23
C ASP A 7 -14.65 11.29 7.69
N ASP A 8 -14.40 11.01 6.40
CA ASP A 8 -14.70 9.70 5.83
C ASP A 8 -13.74 9.23 4.73
N LEU A 9 -12.46 9.61 4.83
CA LEU A 9 -11.44 8.93 4.04
C LEU A 9 -11.29 7.50 4.58
N PRO A 10 -11.56 6.44 3.78
CA PRO A 10 -11.59 5.05 4.24
C PRO A 10 -10.25 4.51 4.75
N PHE A 11 -9.20 5.35 4.74
CA PHE A 11 -7.84 5.03 5.13
C PHE A 11 -7.55 5.31 6.61
N GLU A 12 -8.30 6.19 7.29
CA GLU A 12 -8.01 6.51 8.71
C GLU A 12 -8.22 5.31 9.63
N SER A 13 -9.22 4.46 9.34
CA SER A 13 -9.45 3.22 10.09
C SER A 13 -8.43 2.12 9.79
N GLN A 14 -7.63 2.28 8.74
CA GLN A 14 -6.67 1.28 8.25
C GLN A 14 -5.34 1.96 7.89
N PRO A 15 -4.61 2.50 8.89
CA PRO A 15 -3.39 3.29 8.66
C PRO A 15 -2.32 2.52 7.88
N ASP A 16 -2.27 1.20 8.01
CA ASP A 16 -1.30 0.35 7.34
C ASP A 16 -1.62 0.10 5.86
N LEU A 17 -2.87 0.31 5.41
CA LEU A 17 -3.34 -0.14 4.08
C LEU A 17 -2.52 0.45 2.94
N ILE A 18 -2.14 1.72 3.05
CA ILE A 18 -1.34 2.40 2.02
C ILE A 18 0.06 1.77 1.93
N GLY A 19 0.71 1.53 3.07
CA GLY A 19 2.02 0.89 3.12
C GLY A 19 1.97 -0.54 2.58
N ASP A 20 0.99 -1.31 3.01
CA ASP A 20 0.80 -2.69 2.58
C ASP A 20 0.50 -2.81 1.07
N LYS A 21 -0.27 -1.87 0.52
CA LYS A 21 -0.58 -1.81 -0.92
C LYS A 21 0.64 -1.43 -1.75
N LEU A 22 1.40 -0.42 -1.32
CA LEU A 22 2.46 0.18 -2.15
C LEU A 22 3.82 -0.51 -1.99
N VAL A 23 4.20 -0.85 -0.76
CA VAL A 23 5.57 -1.29 -0.44
C VAL A 23 5.63 -2.63 0.30
N GLY A 24 4.54 -3.08 0.92
CA GLY A 24 4.53 -4.31 1.71
C GLY A 24 4.93 -5.57 0.93
N GLY A 25 4.54 -5.67 -0.34
CA GLY A 25 4.96 -6.78 -1.21
C GLY A 25 6.47 -6.81 -1.45
N LEU A 26 7.10 -5.63 -1.61
CA LEU A 26 8.55 -5.51 -1.80
C LEU A 26 9.29 -5.87 -0.51
N LEU A 27 8.82 -5.38 0.64
CA LEU A 27 9.37 -5.74 1.95
C LEU A 27 9.26 -7.25 2.23
N SER A 28 8.17 -7.89 1.78
CA SER A 28 7.95 -9.33 1.98
C SER A 28 8.79 -10.21 1.05
N HIS A 29 9.05 -9.78 -0.19
CA HIS A 29 9.61 -10.64 -1.24
C HIS A 29 10.94 -10.17 -1.84
N SER A 30 11.43 -8.99 -1.46
CA SER A 30 12.64 -8.34 -1.97
C SER A 30 13.31 -7.45 -0.91
N LEU A 31 13.32 -7.91 0.35
CA LEU A 31 13.84 -7.15 1.49
C LEU A 31 15.30 -6.70 1.29
N ASP A 32 16.12 -7.51 0.62
CA ASP A 32 17.52 -7.20 0.31
C ASP A 32 17.70 -5.93 -0.56
N TYR A 33 16.62 -5.44 -1.16
CA TYR A 33 16.57 -4.24 -2.01
C TYR A 33 15.70 -3.13 -1.40
N CYS A 34 15.46 -3.19 -0.09
CA CYS A 34 14.67 -2.23 0.66
C CYS A 34 15.56 -1.53 1.69
N PHE A 35 15.67 -0.21 1.58
CA PHE A 35 16.54 0.62 2.40
C PHE A 35 15.75 1.77 3.02
N VAL A 36 16.13 2.14 4.24
CA VAL A 36 15.64 3.34 4.92
C VAL A 36 16.70 4.45 4.82
N LEU A 37 16.23 5.69 4.75
CA LEU A 37 17.03 6.89 4.89
C LEU A 37 16.83 7.41 6.32
N GLU A 38 17.94 7.65 7.02
CA GLU A 38 17.95 8.21 8.37
C GLU A 38 18.69 9.54 8.37
N ASP A 39 18.17 10.51 9.14
CA ASP A 39 18.84 11.74 9.52
C ASP A 39 18.97 11.82 11.06
N GLU A 40 19.37 12.98 11.58
CA GLU A 40 19.59 13.18 13.02
C GLU A 40 18.30 13.01 13.87
N ASP A 41 17.11 13.15 13.26
CA ASP A 41 15.81 13.00 13.94
C ASP A 41 15.21 11.59 13.76
N GLY A 42 15.83 10.72 12.95
CA GLY A 42 15.45 9.32 12.74
C GLY A 42 15.16 8.97 11.27
N ILE A 43 14.29 7.98 11.03
CA ILE A 43 13.93 7.55 9.67
C ILE A 43 13.11 8.65 8.98
N CYS A 44 13.66 9.21 7.90
CA CYS A 44 13.05 10.29 7.14
C CYS A 44 12.67 9.90 5.70
N GLY A 45 13.00 8.68 5.26
CA GLY A 45 12.61 8.18 3.94
C GLY A 45 12.91 6.72 3.71
N TYR A 46 12.57 6.22 2.53
CA TYR A 46 12.90 4.87 2.09
C TYR A 46 13.06 4.78 0.57
N ALA A 47 13.81 3.77 0.13
CA ALA A 47 13.89 3.34 -1.25
C ALA A 47 13.71 1.82 -1.29
N VAL A 48 12.73 1.35 -2.05
CA VAL A 48 12.39 -0.08 -2.17
C VAL A 48 12.38 -0.50 -3.62
N GLY A 49 12.77 -1.74 -3.88
CA GLY A 49 12.81 -2.26 -5.23
C GLY A 49 12.92 -3.77 -5.30
N THR A 50 13.00 -4.27 -6.52
CA THR A 50 13.27 -5.67 -6.82
C THR A 50 14.13 -5.73 -8.07
N VAL A 51 15.00 -6.74 -8.17
CA VAL A 51 15.90 -6.90 -9.33
C VAL A 51 15.13 -7.25 -10.59
N ASP A 52 14.10 -8.09 -10.45
CA ASP A 52 13.27 -8.53 -11.57
C ASP A 52 11.80 -8.48 -11.17
N VAL A 53 11.05 -7.64 -11.90
CA VAL A 53 9.63 -7.44 -11.70
C VAL A 53 8.81 -8.70 -12.02
N THR A 54 9.27 -9.56 -12.93
CA THR A 54 8.48 -10.71 -13.40
C THR A 54 8.30 -11.78 -12.30
N PRO A 55 9.37 -12.29 -11.65
CA PRO A 55 9.24 -13.18 -10.50
C PRO A 55 8.56 -12.51 -9.31
N TYR A 56 8.79 -11.21 -9.09
CA TYR A 56 8.15 -10.45 -8.03
C TYR A 56 6.63 -10.44 -8.17
N LEU A 57 6.11 -10.09 -9.35
CA LEU A 57 4.67 -10.08 -9.63
C LEU A 57 4.05 -11.47 -9.45
N ASN A 58 4.76 -12.52 -9.85
CA ASN A 58 4.30 -13.90 -9.64
C ASN A 58 4.21 -14.23 -8.14
N LYS A 59 5.20 -13.86 -7.32
CA LYS A 59 5.11 -14.03 -5.86
C LYS A 59 3.94 -13.23 -5.29
N CYS A 60 3.80 -11.95 -5.65
CA CYS A 60 2.70 -11.13 -5.16
C CYS A 60 1.32 -11.73 -5.48
N LYS A 61 1.13 -12.26 -6.69
CA LYS A 61 -0.13 -12.91 -7.08
C LYS A 61 -0.47 -14.14 -6.24
N HIS A 62 0.54 -14.92 -5.82
CA HIS A 62 0.31 -16.20 -5.13
C HIS A 62 0.40 -16.10 -3.61
N SER A 63 1.09 -15.11 -3.04
CA SER A 63 1.27 -14.95 -1.59
C SER A 63 0.79 -13.60 -1.06
N TRP A 64 1.29 -12.48 -1.60
CA TRP A 64 1.03 -11.16 -1.00
C TRP A 64 -0.43 -10.72 -1.16
N ILE A 65 -0.98 -10.80 -2.38
CA ILE A 65 -2.35 -10.34 -2.67
C ILE A 65 -3.40 -11.17 -1.90
N PRO A 66 -3.35 -12.53 -1.89
CA PRO A 66 -4.27 -13.32 -1.08
C PRO A 66 -4.20 -12.96 0.40
N PHE A 67 -2.99 -12.83 0.97
CA PHE A 67 -2.79 -12.46 2.37
C PHE A 67 -3.38 -11.07 2.69
N MET A 68 -3.21 -10.09 1.79
CA MET A 68 -3.82 -8.76 1.95
C MET A 68 -5.34 -8.77 1.84
N GLN A 69 -5.92 -9.63 1.01
CA GLN A 69 -7.37 -9.79 0.91
C GLN A 69 -7.99 -10.43 2.16
N GLU A 70 -7.22 -11.23 2.90
CA GLU A 70 -7.62 -11.74 4.21
C GLU A 70 -7.52 -10.65 5.30
N LYS A 71 -6.47 -9.83 5.25
CA LYS A 71 -6.26 -8.73 6.21
C LYS A 71 -7.28 -7.60 6.04
N TYR A 72 -7.63 -7.27 4.80
CA TYR A 72 -8.49 -6.13 4.47
C TYR A 72 -9.80 -6.59 3.82
N SER A 73 -10.91 -6.38 4.53
CA SER A 73 -12.25 -6.62 3.98
C SER A 73 -12.48 -5.79 2.73
N LYS A 74 -13.06 -6.40 1.69
CA LYS A 74 -13.52 -5.65 0.52
C LYS A 74 -14.57 -4.62 0.96
N PRO A 75 -14.44 -3.35 0.55
CA PRO A 75 -15.52 -2.40 0.72
C PRO A 75 -16.79 -2.96 0.08
N THR A 76 -17.94 -2.83 0.75
CA THR A 76 -19.22 -3.06 0.11
C THR A 76 -19.35 -2.06 -1.05
N ALA A 77 -19.78 -2.54 -2.22
CA ALA A 77 -19.70 -1.85 -3.51
C ALA A 77 -20.66 -0.65 -3.66
N ASP A 78 -20.96 0.07 -2.58
CA ASP A 78 -21.85 1.23 -2.56
C ASP A 78 -21.08 2.55 -2.69
N LYS A 79 -19.82 2.51 -3.15
CA LYS A 79 -19.08 3.72 -3.55
C LYS A 79 -19.13 3.84 -5.07
N GLU A 80 -19.88 4.83 -5.55
CA GLU A 80 -19.76 5.30 -6.92
C GLU A 80 -18.29 5.67 -7.18
N LEU A 81 -17.72 5.15 -8.27
CA LEU A 81 -16.36 5.46 -8.68
C LEU A 81 -16.26 6.97 -8.93
N SER A 82 -15.23 7.60 -8.36
CA SER A 82 -14.92 8.99 -8.66
C SER A 82 -14.54 9.13 -10.13
N ALA A 83 -14.78 10.30 -10.73
CA ALA A 83 -14.49 10.58 -12.14
C ALA A 83 -13.02 10.32 -12.55
N ALA A 84 -12.09 10.23 -11.58
CA ALA A 84 -10.68 9.89 -11.80
C ALA A 84 -10.40 8.38 -11.96
N GLU A 85 -11.38 7.51 -11.70
CA GLU A 85 -11.26 6.05 -11.81
C GLU A 85 -11.95 5.48 -13.06
N VAL A 86 -12.46 6.34 -13.95
CA VAL A 86 -13.01 5.92 -15.25
C VAL A 86 -11.86 5.80 -16.26
N PRO A 87 -11.72 4.66 -16.98
CA PRO A 87 -10.61 4.39 -17.89
C PRO A 87 -10.52 5.33 -19.10
#